data_AF-A0A2N3N416-F1
#
_entry.id   AF-A0A2N3N416-F1
#
_cell.length_a   1.000
_cell.length_b   1.000
_cell.length_c   1.000
_cell.angle_alpha   90.00
_cell.angle_beta   90.00
_cell.angle_gamma   90.00
#
_symmetry.space_group_name_H-M   'P 1'
#
loop_
_entity.id
_entity.type
_entity.pdbx_description
1 polymer ?
#
loop_
_entity_poly.entity_id
_entity_poly.type
_entity_poly.pdbx_seq_one_letter_code
_entity_poly.pdbx_strand_id
1 'polypeptide(L)'
;MTKGRAVVRIDDQEDGDEEGEGSPDGGGAPASAAQVATRSKRNATHRVVLQDRSGRRVYGLELTRMERLGLGVTRIGEKIVVKKGAAVARGTILLEPSNCTFLGGYLETEEKMWVSERLKVLREAIGATDRR
;
A
#
# COMPACT_ATOMS: atom_id res chain seq x y z
N MET A 1 -29.27 7.75 16.67
CA MET A 1 -27.87 8.15 16.94
C MET A 1 -26.95 7.30 16.09
N THR A 2 -26.41 7.83 14.99
CA THR A 2 -25.40 7.13 14.19
C THR A 2 -24.03 7.46 14.78
N LYS A 3 -23.33 6.46 15.34
CA LYS A 3 -21.92 6.58 15.73
C LYS A 3 -21.10 6.82 14.47
N GLY A 4 -20.95 8.09 14.10
CA GLY A 4 -20.25 8.51 12.89
C GLY A 4 -18.74 8.49 13.11
N ARG A 5 -18.07 7.60 12.38
CA ARG A 5 -16.61 7.50 12.17
C ARG A 5 -15.79 7.07 13.39
N ALA A 6 -15.52 5.77 13.48
CA ALA A 6 -14.38 5.25 14.24
C ALA A 6 -13.14 5.28 13.35
N VAL A 7 -12.05 5.89 13.83
CA VAL A 7 -10.72 5.74 13.24
C VAL A 7 -10.07 4.55 13.94
N VAL A 8 -9.98 3.42 13.25
CA VAL A 8 -9.23 2.26 13.76
C VAL A 8 -7.76 2.54 13.48
N ARG A 9 -6.99 2.78 14.55
CA ARG A 9 -5.53 2.73 14.50
C ARG A 9 -5.16 1.31 14.88
N ILE A 10 -4.41 0.64 14.01
CA ILE A 10 -3.76 -0.61 14.36
C ILE A 10 -2.48 -0.17 15.06
N ASP A 11 -2.45 -0.28 16.38
CA ASP A 11 -1.20 -0.19 17.12
C ASP A 11 -0.38 -1.44 16.80
N ASP A 12 0.93 -1.27 16.62
CA ASP A 12 1.89 -2.38 16.45
C ASP A 12 1.99 -3.14 17.80
N GLN A 13 0.92 -3.83 18.20
CA GLN A 13 0.98 -4.81 19.27
C GLN A 13 1.64 -6.04 18.66
N GLU A 14 2.97 -6.12 18.83
CA GLU A 14 3.71 -7.35 18.68
C GLU A 14 3.00 -8.39 19.55
N ASP A 15 2.51 -9.48 18.94
CA ASP A 15 1.96 -10.63 19.65
C ASP A 15 2.98 -11.06 20.70
N GLY A 16 2.69 -10.70 21.95
CA GLY A 16 3.56 -10.89 23.10
C GLY A 16 3.44 -12.32 23.60
N ASP A 17 4.40 -13.16 23.19
CA ASP A 17 4.84 -14.27 24.02
C ASP A 17 6.00 -13.74 24.87
N GLU A 18 5.67 -13.11 26.01
CA GLU A 18 6.61 -12.74 27.05
C GLU A 18 7.18 -13.99 27.72
N GLU A 19 8.52 -14.15 27.75
CA GLU A 19 9.30 -14.34 28.99
C GLU A 19 10.76 -13.90 28.73
N GLY A 20 11.23 -12.84 29.41
CA GLY A 20 12.65 -12.47 29.42
C GLY A 20 12.92 -10.99 29.63
N GLU A 21 13.07 -10.60 30.89
CA GLU A 21 13.29 -9.25 31.43
C GLU A 21 14.44 -8.44 30.78
N GLY A 22 14.24 -7.12 30.65
CA GLY A 22 15.35 -6.15 30.52
C GLY A 22 15.07 -4.93 29.63
N SER A 23 14.46 -3.88 30.19
CA SER A 23 14.72 -2.49 29.74
C SER A 23 15.96 -1.97 30.48
N PRO A 24 16.81 -1.09 29.90
CA PRO A 24 16.35 0.17 29.30
C PRO A 24 17.07 0.62 28.00
N ASP A 25 16.55 1.72 27.46
CA ASP A 25 17.24 2.69 26.60
C ASP A 25 17.04 2.59 25.07
N GLY A 26 15.98 3.24 24.60
CA GLY A 26 16.15 4.51 23.85
C GLY A 26 17.23 4.56 22.78
N GLY A 27 17.18 3.70 21.76
CA GLY A 27 18.14 3.75 20.66
C GLY A 27 17.71 2.97 19.44
N GLY A 28 16.54 3.30 18.87
CA GLY A 28 16.10 2.71 17.61
C GLY A 28 17.07 3.07 16.49
N ALA A 29 18.06 2.20 16.21
CA ALA A 29 18.89 2.29 15.02
C ALA A 29 17.99 2.46 13.78
N PRO A 30 18.34 3.32 12.82
CA PRO A 30 17.49 3.52 11.65
C PRO A 30 17.31 2.18 10.95
N ALA A 31 16.07 1.69 10.97
CA ALA A 31 15.72 0.45 10.29
C ALA A 31 16.16 0.57 8.83
N SER A 32 16.86 -0.46 8.34
CA SER A 32 17.27 -0.51 6.94
C SER A 32 16.05 -0.30 6.04
N ALA A 33 16.22 0.36 4.89
CA ALA A 33 15.11 0.59 3.95
C ALA A 33 14.39 -0.71 3.55
N ALA A 34 15.09 -1.85 3.61
CA ALA A 34 14.53 -3.18 3.42
C ALA A 34 13.59 -3.60 4.55
N GLN A 35 13.92 -3.33 5.82
CA GLN A 35 13.06 -3.62 6.98
C GLN A 35 11.82 -2.72 7.03
N VAL A 36 11.95 -1.44 6.67
CA VAL A 36 10.79 -0.54 6.56
C VAL A 36 9.86 -1.00 5.45
N ALA A 37 10.41 -1.42 4.30
CA ALA A 37 9.64 -1.98 3.19
C ALA A 37 8.90 -3.27 3.60
N THR A 38 9.54 -4.20 4.32
CA THR A 38 8.89 -5.44 4.76
C THR A 38 7.83 -5.22 5.85
N ARG A 39 8.03 -4.28 6.78
CA ARG A 39 7.02 -3.92 7.79
C ARG A 39 5.81 -3.21 7.15
N SER A 40 6.06 -2.32 6.17
CA SER A 40 5.00 -1.66 5.40
C SER A 40 4.16 -2.61 4.53
N LYS A 41 4.70 -3.77 4.13
CA LYS A 41 3.93 -4.78 3.40
C LYS A 41 2.78 -5.32 4.22
N ARG A 42 2.93 -5.56 5.53
CA ARG A 42 1.89 -6.23 6.33
C ARG A 42 0.84 -5.28 6.91
N ASN A 43 1.17 -4.01 7.09
CA ASN A 43 0.33 -3.08 7.88
C ASN A 43 -0.35 -1.99 7.02
N ALA A 44 -0.29 -2.07 5.69
CA ALA A 44 -0.88 -1.06 4.81
C ALA A 44 -2.02 -1.63 3.95
N THR A 45 -3.13 -0.90 3.88
CA THR A 45 -4.19 -1.11 2.88
C THR A 45 -3.85 -0.30 1.63
N HIS A 46 -3.68 -0.97 0.49
CA HIS A 46 -3.28 -0.32 -0.74
C HIS A 46 -4.49 0.19 -1.53
N ARG A 47 -4.43 1.45 -1.96
CA ARG A 47 -5.34 2.01 -2.97
C ARG A 47 -4.57 2.21 -4.27
N VAL A 48 -5.01 1.54 -5.32
CA VAL A 48 -4.39 1.59 -6.65
C VAL A 48 -5.30 2.26 -7.66
N VAL A 49 -4.71 2.81 -8.72
CA VAL A 49 -5.44 3.27 -9.91
C VAL A 49 -5.33 2.18 -10.96
N LEU A 50 -6.46 1.66 -11.40
CA LEU A 50 -6.56 0.72 -12.51
C LEU A 50 -6.95 1.49 -13.76
N GLN A 51 -6.34 1.15 -14.89
CA GLN A 51 -6.64 1.75 -16.18
C GLN A 51 -7.03 0.66 -17.18
N ASP A 52 -8.14 0.85 -17.89
CA ASP A 52 -8.52 -0.04 -18.99
C ASP A 52 -7.83 0.35 -20.32
N ARG A 53 -8.05 -0.45 -21.36
CA ARG A 53 -7.46 -0.20 -22.69
C ARG A 53 -7.90 1.11 -23.35
N SER A 54 -9.03 1.68 -22.93
CA SER A 54 -9.55 2.96 -23.44
C SER A 54 -8.98 4.16 -22.68
N GLY A 55 -8.14 3.89 -21.66
CA GLY A 55 -7.56 4.90 -20.81
C GLY A 55 -8.45 5.28 -19.62
N ARG A 56 -9.63 4.66 -19.45
CA ARG A 56 -10.53 4.93 -18.33
C ARG A 56 -9.89 4.46 -17.03
N ARG A 57 -9.88 5.36 -16.04
CA ARG A 57 -9.28 5.11 -14.73
C ARG A 57 -10.36 4.84 -13.68
N VAL A 58 -10.13 3.85 -12.83
CA VAL A 58 -10.95 3.54 -11.66
C VAL A 58 -10.06 3.26 -10.47
N TYR A 59 -10.55 3.50 -9.26
CA TYR A 59 -9.82 3.12 -8.06
C TYR A 59 -10.08 1.66 -7.72
N GLY A 60 -9.03 0.97 -7.27
CA GLY A 60 -9.12 -0.31 -6.58
C GLY A 60 -8.66 -0.14 -5.14
N LEU A 61 -9.36 -0.75 -4.20
CA LEU A 61 -8.98 -0.79 -2.79
C LEU A 61 -8.79 -2.24 -2.39
N GLU A 62 -7.66 -2.55 -1.78
CA GLU A 62 -7.38 -3.84 -1.16
C GLU A 62 -8.38 -4.09 -0.01
N LEU A 63 -9.37 -4.95 -0.23
CA LEU A 63 -10.35 -5.30 0.79
C LEU A 63 -9.82 -6.43 1.69
N THR A 64 -9.20 -7.43 1.06
CA THR A 64 -8.49 -8.53 1.72
C THR A 64 -7.03 -8.48 1.27
N ARG A 65 -6.09 -8.84 2.15
CA ARG A 65 -4.66 -8.77 1.88
C ARG A 65 -4.29 -9.44 0.55
N MET A 66 -3.52 -8.73 -0.26
CA MET A 66 -2.98 -9.19 -1.53
C MET A 66 -1.46 -9.03 -1.52
N GLU A 67 -0.72 -10.14 -1.49
CA GLU A 67 0.75 -10.10 -1.44
C GLU A 67 1.42 -9.39 -2.63
N ARG A 68 0.73 -9.34 -3.77
CA ARG A 68 1.20 -8.61 -4.97
C ARG A 68 0.94 -7.10 -4.92
N LEU A 69 0.20 -6.60 -3.94
CA LEU A 69 0.01 -5.16 -3.71
C LEU A 69 1.03 -4.63 -2.71
N GLY A 70 1.85 -3.69 -3.17
CA GLY A 70 2.85 -3.04 -2.32
C GLY A 70 3.85 -2.18 -3.09
N LEU A 71 4.41 -1.19 -2.39
CA LEU A 71 5.54 -0.40 -2.90
C LEU A 71 6.74 -1.33 -3.11
N GLY A 72 7.32 -1.29 -4.32
CA GLY A 72 8.44 -2.19 -4.69
C GLY A 72 8.03 -3.64 -4.93
N VAL A 73 6.72 -3.95 -4.90
CA VAL A 73 6.17 -5.25 -5.32
C VAL A 73 5.36 -5.07 -6.59
N THR A 74 4.34 -4.23 -6.54
CA THR A 74 3.52 -3.88 -7.70
C THR A 74 4.28 -2.91 -8.58
N ARG A 75 4.35 -3.20 -9.88
CA ARG A 75 4.99 -2.32 -10.86
C ARG A 75 3.96 -1.51 -11.64
N ILE A 76 4.36 -0.33 -12.10
CA ILE A 76 3.55 0.54 -12.96
C ILE A 76 3.29 -0.15 -14.29
N GLY A 77 2.01 -0.24 -14.65
CA GLY A 77 1.55 -0.94 -15.84
C GLY A 77 1.47 -2.46 -15.67
N GLU A 78 1.65 -3.02 -14.47
CA GLU A 78 1.37 -4.43 -14.21
C GLU A 78 -0.10 -4.74 -14.49
N LYS A 79 -0.34 -5.87 -15.15
CA LYS A 79 -1.67 -6.24 -15.62
C LYS A 79 -2.38 -7.12 -14.60
N ILE A 80 -3.64 -6.77 -14.32
CA ILE A 80 -4.52 -7.49 -13.42
C ILE A 80 -5.85 -7.76 -14.13
N VAL A 81 -6.37 -8.97 -13.95
CA VAL A 81 -7.72 -9.33 -14.35
C VAL A 81 -8.61 -9.22 -13.11
N VAL A 82 -9.60 -8.33 -13.18
CA VAL A 82 -10.69 -8.29 -12.21
C VAL A 82 -11.82 -9.19 -12.74
N LYS A 83 -12.17 -10.21 -11.97
CA LYS A 83 -13.18 -11.20 -12.35
C LYS A 83 -14.59 -10.59 -12.28
N LYS A 84 -15.51 -11.16 -13.08
CA LYS A 84 -16.93 -10.81 -13.02
C LYS A 84 -17.45 -11.02 -11.60
N GLY A 85 -18.24 -10.07 -11.10
CA GLY A 85 -18.83 -10.11 -9.76
C GLY A 85 -17.97 -9.46 -8.67
N ALA A 86 -16.82 -8.86 -9.00
CA ALA A 86 -16.07 -8.04 -8.05
C ALA A 86 -16.95 -6.89 -7.53
N ALA A 87 -16.99 -6.71 -6.21
CA ALA A 87 -17.82 -5.70 -5.58
C ALA A 87 -17.29 -4.29 -5.90
N VAL A 88 -18.22 -3.36 -6.16
CA VAL A 88 -17.91 -1.95 -6.38
C VAL A 88 -18.67 -1.12 -5.36
N ALA A 89 -17.95 -0.33 -4.55
CA ALA A 89 -18.53 0.55 -3.55
C ALA A 89 -18.02 1.98 -3.78
N ARG A 90 -18.95 2.94 -3.92
CA ARG A 90 -18.63 4.37 -4.15
C ARG A 90 -17.62 4.60 -5.27
N GLY A 91 -17.77 3.87 -6.38
CA GLY A 91 -16.87 3.97 -7.54
C GLY A 91 -15.48 3.36 -7.36
N THR A 92 -15.26 2.57 -6.30
CA THR A 92 -14.01 1.85 -6.04
C THR A 92 -14.25 0.35 -6.11
N ILE A 93 -13.40 -0.38 -6.81
CA ILE A 93 -13.43 -1.85 -6.87
C ILE A 93 -12.80 -2.39 -5.59
N LEU A 94 -13.49 -3.30 -4.91
CA LEU A 94 -13.00 -3.98 -3.71
C LEU A 94 -12.22 -5.23 -4.15
N LEU A 95 -10.90 -5.13 -4.07
CA LEU A 95 -9.97 -6.15 -4.56
C LEU A 95 -9.70 -7.20 -3.48
N GLU A 96 -9.81 -8.46 -3.87
CA GLU A 96 -9.54 -9.61 -3.01
C GLU A 96 -8.86 -10.72 -3.83
N PRO A 97 -8.11 -11.64 -3.19
CA PRO A 97 -7.49 -12.75 -3.91
C PRO A 97 -8.49 -13.61 -4.71
N SER A 98 -9.74 -13.73 -4.23
CA SER A 98 -10.81 -14.49 -4.89
C SER A 98 -11.23 -13.88 -6.23
N ASN A 99 -11.26 -12.54 -6.31
CA ASN A 99 -11.83 -11.78 -7.43
C ASN A 99 -10.79 -11.16 -8.38
N CYS A 100 -9.50 -11.35 -8.11
CA CYS A 100 -8.41 -10.79 -8.91
C CYS A 100 -7.37 -11.83 -9.33
N THR A 101 -6.71 -11.59 -10.46
CA THR A 101 -5.57 -12.41 -10.91
C THR A 101 -4.54 -11.52 -11.58
N PHE A 102 -3.31 -11.52 -11.04
CA PHE A 102 -2.21 -10.75 -11.61
C PHE A 102 -1.57 -11.52 -12.76
N LEU A 103 -1.48 -10.88 -13.93
CA LEU A 103 -0.82 -11.41 -15.11
C LEU A 103 0.66 -11.01 -15.19
N GLY A 104 1.09 -10.03 -14.39
CA GLY A 104 2.44 -9.50 -14.43
C GLY A 104 2.65 -8.50 -15.57
N GLY A 105 3.89 -8.44 -16.08
CA GLY A 105 4.34 -7.37 -16.98
C GLY A 105 4.45 -6.01 -16.25
N TYR A 106 4.95 -5.00 -16.96
CA TYR A 106 5.04 -3.60 -16.52
C TYR A 106 5.54 -2.71 -17.67
N LEU A 107 5.53 -1.40 -17.47
CA LEU A 107 6.09 -0.42 -18.42
C LEU A 107 7.39 0.13 -17.85
N GLU A 108 8.54 -0.29 -18.39
CA GLU A 108 9.86 -0.01 -17.81
C GLU A 108 10.16 1.49 -17.68
N THR A 109 9.86 2.28 -18.71
CA THR A 109 10.08 3.73 -18.69
C THR A 109 9.20 4.42 -17.64
N GLU A 110 7.93 4.04 -17.54
CA GLU A 110 7.00 4.61 -16.56
C GLU A 110 7.36 4.21 -15.13
N GLU A 111 7.76 2.94 -14.93
CA GLU A 111 8.24 2.44 -13.65
C GLU A 111 9.46 3.24 -13.17
N LYS A 112 10.47 3.42 -14.03
CA LYS A 112 11.68 4.18 -13.70
C LYS A 112 11.34 5.62 -13.30
N MET A 113 10.50 6.31 -14.09
CA MET A 113 10.06 7.67 -13.80
C MET A 113 9.27 7.75 -12.49
N TRP A 114 8.37 6.80 -12.23
CA TRP A 114 7.59 6.78 -11.01
C TRP A 114 8.47 6.54 -9.78
N VAL A 115 9.40 5.59 -9.85
CA VAL A 115 10.32 5.29 -8.75
C VAL A 115 11.20 6.50 -8.41
N SER A 116 11.72 7.24 -9.41
CA SER A 116 12.56 8.41 -9.17
C SER A 116 11.78 9.59 -8.59
N GLU A 117 10.57 9.85 -9.07
CA GLU A 117 9.80 11.05 -8.70
C GLU A 117 8.88 10.86 -7.49
N ARG A 118 8.48 9.63 -7.11
CA ARG A 118 7.42 9.40 -6.09
C ARG A 118 7.67 10.11 -4.75
N LEU A 119 8.91 10.17 -4.29
CA LEU A 119 9.26 10.81 -3.01
C LEU A 119 9.15 12.33 -3.10
N LYS A 120 9.55 12.90 -4.23
CA LYS A 120 9.43 14.34 -4.48
C LYS A 120 7.96 14.75 -4.52
N VAL A 121 7.13 14.02 -5.28
CA VAL A 121 5.68 14.24 -5.34
C VAL A 121 5.04 14.16 -3.95
N LEU A 122 5.44 13.18 -3.13
CA LEU A 122 4.90 13.04 -1.78
C LEU A 122 5.31 14.21 -0.87
N ARG A 123 6.58 14.64 -0.92
CA ARG A 123 7.09 15.77 -0.12
C ARG A 123 6.40 17.08 -0.49
N GLU A 124 6.21 17.33 -1.77
CA GLU A 124 5.48 18.49 -2.28
C GLU A 124 4.02 18.47 -1.80
N ALA A 125 3.35 17.31 -1.85
CA ALA A 125 1.96 17.17 -1.43
C ALA A 125 1.73 17.42 0.07
N ILE A 126 2.70 17.09 0.93
CA ILE A 126 2.62 17.35 2.38
C ILE A 126 3.12 18.75 2.78
N GLY A 127 3.57 19.57 1.82
CA GLY A 127 4.13 20.89 2.09
C GLY A 127 5.41 20.85 2.92
N ALA A 128 6.16 19.73 2.90
CA ALA A 128 7.42 19.61 3.61
C ALA A 128 8.50 20.38 2.86
N THR A 129 8.53 21.70 3.07
CA THR A 129 9.72 22.51 2.80
C THR A 129 10.75 22.18 3.88
N ASP A 130 11.96 21.81 3.46
CA ASP A 130 13.08 21.47 4.34
C ASP A 130 13.19 22.47 5.49
N ARG A 131 12.84 22.04 6.71
CA ARG A 131 13.17 22.79 7.92
C ARG A 131 14.66 22.56 8.18
N ARG A 132 15.48 23.45 7.65
CA ARG A 132 16.90 23.61 8.02
C ARG A 132 17.05 24.00 9.48
#